data_AF-A0A7S2P448-F1
#
_entry.id   AF-A0A7S2P448-F1
#
_cell.length_a   1.000
_cell.length_b   1.000
_cell.length_c   1.000
_cell.angle_alpha   90.00
_cell.angle_beta   90.00
_cell.angle_gamma   90.00
#
_symmetry.space_group_name_H-M   'P 1'
#
loop_
_entity.id
_entity.type
_entity.pdbx_description
1 polymer ?
#
loop_
_entity_poly.entity_id
_entity_poly.type
_entity_poly.pdbx_seq_one_letter_code
_entity_poly.pdbx_strand_id
1 'polypeptide(L)'
;VHANDLNPQSFKYLLTNEKLNKCNADDLLKTYNMDGRDFIRLLEKDNVIYHHAIMNLPAIAIEFLDVFRGWKPPSTDPTHMPTIHVHCFVKYVTLEDMEETALKRCEKALGCSLNRVRDNVEIHVVRDVSPKKNMLCISFRLPEEVKDLARISLSGIQEKDTDESGCNVQNPKKPRLD
;
A
#
# COMPACT_ATOMS: atom_id res chain seq x y z
N VAL A 1 -17.62 -3.49 -6.24
CA VAL A 1 -16.18 -3.51 -5.87
C VAL A 1 -15.39 -2.88 -7.00
N HIS A 2 -14.37 -2.08 -6.70
CA HIS A 2 -13.44 -1.56 -7.72
C HIS A 2 -12.07 -2.20 -7.51
N ALA A 3 -11.53 -2.84 -8.54
CA ALA A 3 -10.28 -3.59 -8.46
C ALA A 3 -9.27 -3.07 -9.49
N ASN A 4 -8.07 -2.73 -9.05
CA ASN A 4 -6.99 -2.23 -9.88
C ASN A 4 -5.74 -3.08 -9.74
N ASP A 5 -5.02 -3.28 -10.84
CA ASP A 5 -3.66 -3.82 -10.83
C ASP A 5 -2.85 -3.14 -11.94
N LEU A 6 -1.63 -2.69 -11.66
CA LEU A 6 -0.76 -2.04 -12.67
C LEU A 6 -0.21 -3.05 -13.68
N ASN A 7 0.02 -4.30 -13.26
CA ASN A 7 0.61 -5.33 -14.11
C ASN A 7 -0.43 -5.84 -15.13
N PRO A 8 -0.19 -5.69 -16.44
CA PRO A 8 -1.15 -6.12 -17.47
C PRO A 8 -1.41 -7.63 -17.46
N GLN A 9 -0.46 -8.45 -17.02
CA GLN A 9 -0.67 -9.89 -16.88
C GLN A 9 -1.59 -10.21 -15.69
N SER A 10 -1.38 -9.58 -14.54
CA SER A 10 -2.29 -9.72 -13.39
C SER A 10 -3.71 -9.25 -13.76
N PHE A 11 -3.82 -8.12 -14.45
CA PHE A 11 -5.09 -7.59 -14.91
C PHE A 11 -5.83 -8.53 -15.88
N LYS A 12 -5.11 -9.17 -16.81
CA LYS A 12 -5.69 -10.21 -17.69
C LYS A 12 -6.32 -11.35 -16.88
N TYR A 13 -5.67 -11.80 -15.80
CA TYR A 13 -6.24 -12.82 -14.92
C TYR A 13 -7.38 -12.29 -14.04
N LEU A 14 -7.35 -11.02 -13.62
CA LEU A 14 -8.48 -10.38 -12.96
C LEU A 14 -9.74 -10.43 -13.83
N LEU A 15 -9.65 -10.06 -15.11
CA LEU A 15 -10.77 -10.15 -16.07
C LEU A 15 -11.24 -11.60 -16.31
N THR A 16 -10.31 -12.55 -16.27
CA THR A 16 -10.65 -13.98 -16.40
C THR A 16 -11.44 -14.45 -15.18
N ASN A 17 -10.96 -14.10 -13.98
CA ASN A 17 -11.57 -14.48 -12.71
C ASN A 17 -12.94 -13.81 -12.51
N GLU A 18 -13.10 -12.57 -12.95
CA GLU A 18 -14.38 -11.87 -12.97
C GLU A 18 -15.44 -12.70 -13.72
N LYS A 19 -15.12 -13.15 -14.94
CA LYS A 19 -16.03 -13.97 -15.75
C LYS A 19 -16.30 -15.33 -15.14
N LEU A 20 -15.26 -16.01 -14.67
CA LEU A 20 -15.39 -17.35 -14.05
C LEU A 20 -16.29 -17.32 -12.81
N ASN A 21 -16.23 -16.26 -12.02
CA ASN A 21 -17.03 -16.08 -10.81
C ASN A 21 -18.35 -15.32 -11.06
N LYS A 22 -18.67 -15.00 -12.32
CA LYS A 22 -19.89 -14.26 -12.71
C LYS A 22 -20.04 -12.91 -12.01
N CYS A 23 -18.92 -12.26 -11.68
CA CYS A 23 -18.88 -10.94 -11.07
C CYS A 23 -19.05 -9.80 -12.08
N ASN A 24 -19.14 -10.13 -13.38
CA ASN A 24 -19.40 -9.20 -14.47
C ASN A 24 -20.89 -8.83 -14.63
N ALA A 25 -21.79 -9.46 -13.85
CA ALA A 25 -23.20 -9.08 -13.80
C ALA A 25 -23.40 -7.89 -12.84
N ASP A 26 -24.40 -7.06 -13.13
CA ASP A 26 -24.92 -6.04 -12.21
C ASP A 26 -23.88 -5.08 -11.60
N ASP A 27 -22.82 -4.76 -12.35
CA ASP A 27 -21.73 -3.87 -11.91
C ASP A 27 -21.07 -4.27 -10.56
N LEU A 28 -21.15 -5.55 -10.20
CA LEU A 28 -20.59 -6.07 -8.92
C LEU A 28 -19.08 -5.86 -8.83
N LEU A 29 -18.36 -5.97 -9.95
CA LEU A 29 -16.94 -5.70 -10.07
C LEU A 29 -16.67 -4.72 -11.23
N LYS A 30 -15.87 -3.68 -10.95
CA LYS A 30 -15.30 -2.79 -11.96
C LYS A 30 -13.79 -2.90 -11.91
N THR A 31 -13.15 -3.10 -13.05
CA THR A 31 -11.73 -3.44 -13.14
C THR A 31 -10.93 -2.34 -13.83
N TYR A 32 -9.70 -2.12 -13.37
CA TYR A 32 -8.80 -1.05 -13.84
C TYR A 32 -7.37 -1.59 -14.01
N ASN A 33 -6.64 -1.06 -14.99
CA ASN A 33 -5.23 -1.37 -15.21
C ASN A 33 -4.40 -0.08 -15.27
N MET A 34 -4.06 0.48 -14.12
CA MET A 34 -3.33 1.74 -14.00
C MET A 34 -2.54 1.83 -12.69
N ASP A 35 -1.78 2.90 -12.52
CA ASP A 35 -1.09 3.19 -11.26
C ASP A 35 -2.09 3.30 -10.11
N GLY A 36 -1.70 2.81 -8.93
CA GLY A 36 -2.57 2.78 -7.75
C GLY A 36 -2.98 4.16 -7.27
N ARG A 37 -2.12 5.18 -7.41
CA ARG A 37 -2.45 6.55 -6.98
C ARG A 37 -3.39 7.21 -7.98
N ASP A 38 -3.17 7.00 -9.26
CA ASP A 38 -4.07 7.48 -10.31
C ASP A 38 -5.45 6.84 -10.18
N PHE A 39 -5.50 5.55 -9.85
CA PHE A 39 -6.74 4.83 -9.58
C PHE A 39 -7.55 5.47 -8.44
N ILE A 40 -6.96 5.73 -7.26
CA ILE A 40 -7.69 6.36 -6.15
C ILE A 40 -8.16 7.78 -6.53
N ARG A 41 -7.32 8.54 -7.22
CA ARG A 41 -7.68 9.88 -7.71
C ARG A 41 -8.83 9.85 -8.72
N LEU A 42 -8.88 8.83 -9.57
CA LEU A 42 -9.99 8.60 -10.49
C LEU A 42 -11.29 8.31 -9.72
N LEU A 43 -11.24 7.44 -8.71
CA LEU A 43 -12.41 7.14 -7.88
C LEU A 43 -12.95 8.40 -7.18
N GLU A 44 -12.07 9.24 -6.63
CA GLU A 44 -12.46 10.52 -6.04
C GLU A 44 -13.10 11.46 -7.07
N LYS A 45 -12.48 11.59 -8.25
CA LYS A 45 -12.99 12.44 -9.34
C LYS A 45 -14.37 12.00 -9.80
N ASP A 46 -14.58 10.70 -9.88
CA ASP A 46 -15.85 10.10 -10.30
C ASP A 46 -16.88 10.00 -9.14
N ASN A 47 -16.55 10.54 -7.96
CA ASN A 47 -17.36 10.52 -6.74
C ASN A 47 -17.77 9.10 -6.32
N VAL A 48 -16.89 8.11 -6.55
CA VAL A 48 -17.12 6.73 -6.13
C VAL A 48 -17.00 6.65 -4.61
N ILE A 49 -18.10 6.27 -3.96
CA ILE A 49 -18.14 6.03 -2.52
C ILE A 49 -17.65 4.61 -2.25
N TYR A 50 -16.60 4.48 -1.45
CA TYR A 50 -16.11 3.20 -0.95
C TYR A 50 -15.90 3.26 0.57
N HIS A 51 -16.29 2.20 1.26
CA HIS A 51 -16.16 2.10 2.72
C HIS A 51 -14.81 1.53 3.14
N HIS A 52 -14.19 0.73 2.28
CA HIS A 52 -12.94 0.04 2.54
C HIS A 52 -11.99 0.19 1.35
N ALA A 53 -10.72 0.45 1.63
CA ALA A 53 -9.63 0.36 0.66
C ALA A 53 -8.65 -0.71 1.12
N ILE A 54 -8.37 -1.69 0.26
CA ILE A 54 -7.44 -2.80 0.57
C ILE A 54 -6.18 -2.62 -0.27
N MET A 55 -5.05 -2.48 0.40
CA MET A 55 -3.74 -2.25 -0.22
C MET A 55 -2.86 -3.47 0.05
N ASN A 56 -3.00 -4.50 -0.79
CA ASN A 56 -2.31 -5.79 -0.64
C ASN A 56 -1.02 -5.87 -1.46
N LEU A 57 -0.11 -4.91 -1.25
CA LEU A 57 1.23 -4.91 -1.85
C LEU A 57 2.29 -4.71 -0.74
N PRO A 58 2.60 -5.72 0.07
CA PRO A 58 3.25 -5.53 1.37
C PRO A 58 4.65 -4.92 1.33
N ALA A 59 5.32 -4.96 0.18
CA ALA A 59 6.60 -4.33 -0.01
C ALA A 59 6.51 -2.80 0.09
N ILE A 60 5.49 -2.19 -0.54
CA ILE A 60 5.43 -0.74 -0.78
C ILE A 60 4.07 -0.10 -0.46
N ALA A 61 3.05 -0.86 -0.04
CA ALA A 61 1.69 -0.33 0.14
C ALA A 61 1.60 0.85 1.12
N ILE A 62 2.45 0.90 2.15
CA ILE A 62 2.52 2.05 3.07
C ILE A 62 2.87 3.34 2.31
N GLU A 63 3.75 3.28 1.31
CA GLU A 63 4.20 4.46 0.57
C GLU A 63 3.07 5.09 -0.25
N PHE A 64 2.04 4.31 -0.60
CA PHE A 64 0.85 4.77 -1.31
C PHE A 64 -0.18 5.45 -0.40
N LEU A 65 -0.02 5.41 0.94
CA LEU A 65 -0.93 6.11 1.84
C LEU A 65 -0.92 7.63 1.64
N ASP A 66 0.15 8.15 1.03
CA ASP A 66 0.27 9.55 0.63
C ASP A 66 -0.84 10.02 -0.31
N VAL A 67 -1.48 9.10 -1.05
CA VAL A 67 -2.58 9.41 -1.96
C VAL A 67 -3.80 9.96 -1.22
N PHE A 68 -3.99 9.60 0.05
CA PHE A 68 -5.12 10.05 0.86
C PHE A 68 -4.93 11.45 1.45
N ARG A 69 -3.78 12.09 1.25
CA ARG A 69 -3.56 13.49 1.63
C ARG A 69 -4.47 14.39 0.81
N GLY A 70 -5.14 15.33 1.46
CA GLY A 70 -6.16 16.17 0.85
C GLY A 70 -7.39 15.37 0.39
N TRP A 71 -7.70 14.26 1.08
CA TRP A 71 -8.93 13.50 0.86
C TRP A 71 -10.15 14.41 0.94
N LYS A 72 -11.10 14.19 0.04
CA LYS A 72 -12.38 14.88 0.05
C LYS A 72 -13.50 13.85 0.16
N PRO A 73 -14.36 13.95 1.18
CA PRO A 73 -15.51 13.07 1.28
C PRO A 73 -16.49 13.33 0.12
N PRO A 74 -17.33 12.35 -0.27
CA PRO A 74 -18.37 12.53 -1.26
C PRO A 74 -19.31 13.67 -0.88
N SER A 75 -19.79 14.45 -1.86
CA SER A 75 -20.72 15.56 -1.58
C SER A 75 -22.03 15.11 -0.94
N THR A 76 -22.44 13.86 -1.17
CA THR A 76 -23.63 13.24 -0.60
C THR A 76 -23.46 12.82 0.86
N ASP A 77 -22.22 12.64 1.33
CA ASP A 77 -21.89 12.34 2.72
C ASP A 77 -20.55 12.99 3.11
N PRO A 78 -20.57 14.25 3.59
CA PRO A 78 -19.38 14.98 4.02
C PRO A 78 -18.66 14.37 5.24
N THR A 79 -19.26 13.40 5.92
CA THR A 79 -18.69 12.75 7.12
C THR A 79 -17.99 11.44 6.79
N HIS A 80 -18.13 10.96 5.55
CA HIS A 80 -17.58 9.69 5.11
C HIS A 80 -16.06 9.67 5.16
N MET A 81 -15.51 8.69 5.90
CA MET A 81 -14.08 8.40 5.96
C MET A 81 -13.89 6.89 5.81
N PRO A 82 -13.23 6.41 4.74
CA PRO A 82 -13.06 4.98 4.50
C PRO A 82 -12.12 4.35 5.52
N THR A 83 -12.30 3.06 5.77
CA THR A 83 -11.31 2.24 6.47
C THR A 83 -10.25 1.77 5.49
N ILE A 84 -8.98 2.03 5.81
CA ILE A 84 -7.83 1.64 5.02
C ILE A 84 -7.23 0.38 5.62
N HIS A 85 -7.03 -0.66 4.81
CA HIS A 85 -6.36 -1.90 5.18
C HIS A 85 -5.04 -1.98 4.40
N VAL A 86 -3.94 -1.63 5.06
CA VAL A 86 -2.61 -1.62 4.45
C VAL A 86 -1.80 -2.82 4.90
N HIS A 87 -1.40 -3.66 3.96
CA HIS A 87 -0.49 -4.75 4.25
C HIS A 87 0.95 -4.25 4.17
N CYS A 88 1.81 -4.72 5.08
CA CYS A 88 3.22 -4.34 5.03
C CYS A 88 4.13 -5.42 5.59
N PHE A 89 5.40 -5.37 5.21
CA PHE A 89 6.44 -6.11 5.91
C PHE A 89 7.09 -5.24 6.98
N VAL A 90 7.31 -5.83 8.15
CA VAL A 90 8.01 -5.18 9.28
C VAL A 90 9.14 -6.08 9.76
N LYS A 91 10.34 -5.50 9.86
CA LYS A 91 11.46 -6.09 10.59
C LYS A 91 11.41 -5.62 12.03
N TYR A 92 11.67 -6.49 12.99
CA TYR A 92 11.53 -6.16 14.42
C TYR A 92 12.55 -6.89 15.29
N VAL A 93 12.78 -6.37 16.50
CA VAL A 93 13.60 -7.04 17.53
C VAL A 93 12.68 -7.61 18.61
N THR A 94 11.73 -6.81 19.10
CA THR A 94 10.65 -7.24 20.00
C THR A 94 9.28 -7.12 19.32
N LEU A 95 8.24 -7.73 19.89
CA LEU A 95 6.87 -7.63 19.34
C LEU A 95 6.31 -6.20 19.47
N GLU A 96 6.63 -5.50 20.56
CA GLU A 96 6.24 -4.11 20.79
C GLU A 96 6.86 -3.18 19.72
N ASP A 97 8.14 -3.40 19.39
CA ASP A 97 8.80 -2.66 18.30
C ASP A 97 8.12 -2.86 16.95
N MET A 98 7.50 -4.02 16.72
CA MET A 98 6.90 -4.38 15.45
C MET A 98 5.70 -3.50 15.12
N GLU A 99 4.73 -3.42 16.05
CA GLU A 99 3.53 -2.61 15.87
C GLU A 99 3.88 -1.13 15.74
N GLU A 100 4.73 -0.64 16.63
CA GLU A 100 5.12 0.77 16.67
C GLU A 100 5.88 1.19 15.40
N THR A 101 6.75 0.31 14.88
CA THR A 101 7.44 0.54 13.60
C THR A 101 6.45 0.60 12.44
N ALA A 102 5.45 -0.28 12.42
CA ALA A 102 4.42 -0.28 11.38
C ALA A 102 3.61 1.02 11.41
N LEU A 103 3.14 1.39 12.60
CA LEU A 103 2.30 2.57 12.81
C LEU A 103 3.03 3.85 12.43
N LYS A 104 4.27 4.04 12.90
CA LYS A 104 5.09 5.22 12.55
C LYS A 104 5.33 5.35 11.05
N ARG A 105 5.48 4.23 10.33
CA ARG A 105 5.62 4.26 8.87
C ARG A 105 4.33 4.71 8.19
N CYS A 106 3.17 4.25 8.66
CA CYS A 106 1.86 4.71 8.18
C CYS A 106 1.66 6.20 8.43
N GLU A 107 1.90 6.67 9.65
CA GLU A 107 1.80 8.09 10.03
C GLU A 107 2.69 8.99 9.18
N LYS A 108 3.94 8.56 8.95
CA LYS A 108 4.88 9.28 8.08
C LYS A 108 4.37 9.41 6.64
N ALA A 109 3.81 8.35 6.07
CA ALA A 109 3.31 8.36 4.70
C ALA A 109 2.02 9.18 4.57
N LEU A 110 1.10 9.07 5.53
CA LEU A 110 -0.11 9.90 5.61
C LEU A 110 0.24 11.37 5.83
N GLY A 111 1.27 11.67 6.64
CA GLY A 111 1.63 13.02 7.04
C GLY A 111 0.89 13.53 8.29
N CYS A 112 0.25 12.64 9.04
CA CYS A 112 -0.40 12.93 10.33
C CYS A 112 -0.33 11.71 11.26
N SER A 113 -0.59 11.93 12.55
CA SER A 113 -0.65 10.84 13.54
C SER A 113 -1.92 10.00 13.41
N LEU A 114 -1.84 8.74 13.83
CA LEU A 114 -2.94 7.80 13.93
C LEU A 114 -3.26 7.53 15.40
N ASN A 115 -4.42 7.99 15.85
CA ASN A 115 -4.89 7.72 17.20
C ASN A 115 -5.57 6.36 17.26
N ARG A 116 -5.02 5.44 18.08
CA ARG A 116 -5.49 4.05 18.13
C ARG A 116 -7.00 3.89 18.41
N VAL A 117 -7.58 4.75 19.24
CA VAL A 117 -9.00 4.65 19.63
C VAL A 117 -9.89 5.39 18.65
N ARG A 118 -9.59 6.67 18.37
CA ARG A 118 -10.41 7.53 17.50
C ARG A 118 -10.43 7.01 16.06
N ASP A 119 -9.29 6.54 15.56
CA ASP A 119 -9.13 6.09 14.18
C ASP A 119 -9.34 4.57 14.05
N ASN A 120 -9.82 3.91 15.13
CA ASN A 120 -10.05 2.46 15.20
C ASN A 120 -8.89 1.64 14.60
N VAL A 121 -7.68 1.86 15.12
CA VAL A 121 -6.47 1.22 14.60
C VAL A 121 -6.40 -0.22 15.11
N GLU A 122 -6.36 -1.15 14.18
CA GLU A 122 -6.21 -2.59 14.43
C GLU A 122 -4.98 -3.10 13.68
N ILE A 123 -4.12 -3.85 14.36
CA ILE A 123 -2.92 -4.45 13.77
C ILE A 123 -3.05 -5.97 13.84
N HIS A 124 -3.01 -6.63 12.69
CA HIS A 124 -3.11 -8.07 12.57
C HIS A 124 -1.82 -8.66 12.00
N VAL A 125 -1.26 -9.67 12.68
CA VAL A 125 -0.13 -10.45 12.17
C VAL A 125 -0.66 -11.47 11.15
N VAL A 126 -0.38 -11.25 9.87
CA VAL A 126 -0.88 -12.09 8.77
C VAL A 126 -0.10 -13.40 8.68
N ARG A 127 1.24 -13.30 8.70
CA ARG A 127 2.15 -14.46 8.66
C ARG A 127 3.59 -14.07 8.96
N ASP A 128 4.37 -15.07 9.34
CA ASP A 128 5.83 -14.97 9.35
C ASP A 128 6.39 -14.94 7.91
N VAL A 129 7.45 -14.16 7.71
CA VAL A 129 8.10 -13.99 6.39
C VAL A 129 9.54 -14.49 6.42
N SER A 130 10.28 -14.15 7.48
CA SER A 130 11.63 -14.64 7.76
C SER A 130 11.92 -14.50 9.25
N PRO A 131 13.05 -15.01 9.77
CA PRO A 131 13.47 -14.65 11.13
C PRO A 131 13.44 -13.14 11.32
N LYS A 132 12.74 -12.66 12.35
CA LYS A 132 12.58 -11.23 12.69
C LYS A 132 11.87 -10.36 11.64
N LYS A 133 11.07 -10.96 10.75
CA LYS A 133 10.26 -10.22 9.77
C LYS A 133 8.88 -10.84 9.63
N ASN A 134 7.86 -10.04 9.89
CA ASN A 134 6.46 -10.44 9.75
C ASN A 134 5.77 -9.63 8.67
N MET A 135 4.70 -10.21 8.13
CA MET A 135 3.71 -9.51 7.33
C MET A 135 2.56 -9.11 8.24
N LEU A 136 2.23 -7.82 8.26
CA LEU A 136 1.12 -7.26 9.02
C LEU A 136 0.04 -6.73 8.08
N CYS A 137 -1.18 -6.65 8.57
CA CYS A 137 -2.24 -5.81 8.05
C CYS A 137 -2.59 -4.76 9.11
N ILE A 138 -2.42 -3.49 8.79
CA ILE A 138 -2.81 -2.37 9.64
C ILE A 138 -4.12 -1.82 9.08
N SER A 139 -5.18 -1.87 9.88
CA SER A 139 -6.51 -1.36 9.54
C SER A 139 -6.79 -0.12 10.36
N PHE A 140 -7.26 0.95 9.73
CA PHE A 140 -7.65 2.18 10.44
C PHE A 140 -8.68 2.96 9.62
N ARG A 141 -9.60 3.63 10.30
CA ARG A 141 -10.44 4.67 9.70
C ARG A 141 -9.54 5.84 9.31
N LEU A 142 -9.67 6.32 8.08
CA LEU A 142 -8.86 7.43 7.58
C LEU A 142 -9.02 8.66 8.52
N PRO A 143 -7.93 9.22 9.07
CA PRO A 143 -8.01 10.31 10.05
C PRO A 143 -8.47 11.60 9.37
N GLU A 144 -9.23 12.44 10.08
CA GLU A 144 -9.78 13.67 9.50
C GLU A 144 -8.70 14.68 9.09
N GLU A 145 -7.58 14.68 9.81
CA GLU A 145 -6.43 15.55 9.58
C GLU A 145 -5.90 15.48 8.14
N VAL A 146 -6.10 14.35 7.44
CA VAL A 146 -5.64 14.24 6.05
C VAL A 146 -6.34 15.22 5.12
N LYS A 147 -7.56 15.69 5.46
CA LYS A 147 -8.32 16.68 4.67
C LYS A 147 -7.55 17.99 4.51
N ASP A 148 -6.79 18.37 5.53
CA ASP A 148 -6.04 19.63 5.60
C ASP A 148 -4.60 19.50 5.07
N LEU A 149 -4.16 18.29 4.73
CA LEU A 149 -2.82 18.05 4.20
C LEU A 149 -2.74 18.37 2.70
N ALA A 150 -1.66 19.03 2.30
CA ALA A 150 -1.37 19.22 0.88
C ALA A 150 -1.18 17.87 0.16
N ARG A 151 -1.81 17.73 -1.02
CA ARG A 151 -1.58 16.60 -1.94
C ARG A 151 -0.13 16.58 -2.39
N ILE A 152 0.44 15.38 -2.47
CA ILE A 152 1.76 15.17 -3.05
C ILE A 152 1.62 15.04 -4.57
N SER A 153 2.26 15.94 -5.32
CA SER A 153 2.44 15.79 -6.76
C SER A 153 3.65 14.91 -7.00
N LEU A 154 3.47 13.75 -7.62
CA LEU A 154 4.57 12.82 -7.92
C LEU A 154 5.20 13.07 -9.30
N SER A 155 4.94 14.24 -9.90
CA SER A 155 5.44 14.63 -11.23
C SER A 155 6.95 14.93 -11.28
N GLY A 156 7.79 14.23 -10.51
CA GLY A 156 9.23 14.53 -10.47
C GLY A 156 10.18 13.53 -9.80
N ILE A 157 9.76 12.32 -9.43
CA ILE A 157 10.72 11.31 -8.92
C ILE A 157 11.13 10.42 -10.10
N GLN A 158 12.20 10.82 -10.81
CA GLN A 158 12.97 9.88 -11.62
C GLN A 158 13.59 8.85 -10.67
N GLU A 159 13.39 7.57 -10.98
CA GLU A 159 14.08 6.46 -10.32
C GLU A 159 15.59 6.71 -10.44
N LYS A 160 16.25 7.00 -9.31
CA LYS A 160 17.70 6.83 -9.24
C LYS A 160 17.96 5.34 -9.11
N ASP A 161 18.32 4.72 -10.21
CA ASP A 161 18.99 3.43 -10.23
C ASP A 161 20.15 3.45 -9.23
N THR A 162 20.00 2.73 -8.13
CA THR A 162 21.14 2.32 -7.31
C THR A 162 21.73 1.09 -7.96
N ASP A 163 22.74 1.29 -8.80
CA ASP A 163 23.65 0.25 -9.27
C ASP A 163 24.37 -0.38 -8.07
N GLU A 164 23.94 -1.58 -7.67
CA GLU A 164 24.79 -2.54 -6.97
C GLU A 164 25.28 -3.57 -8.00
N SER A 165 26.47 -3.34 -8.57
CA SER A 165 27.30 -4.46 -9.06
C SER A 165 28.79 -4.11 -9.01
N GLY A 166 29.52 -4.81 -8.15
CA GLY A 166 30.96 -4.62 -8.01
C GLY A 166 31.60 -5.43 -6.89
N CYS A 167 31.15 -6.66 -6.62
CA CYS A 167 31.91 -7.56 -5.75
C CYS A 167 33.08 -8.15 -6.55
N ASN A 168 34.26 -7.58 -6.34
CA ASN A 168 35.52 -8.00 -6.93
C ASN A 168 36.05 -9.23 -6.19
N VAL A 169 35.85 -10.43 -6.74
CA VAL A 169 36.44 -11.67 -6.22
C VAL A 169 37.84 -11.82 -6.78
N GLN A 170 38.86 -11.47 -5.98
CA GLN A 170 40.25 -11.83 -6.25
C GLN A 170 40.47 -13.32 -5.95
N ASN A 171 40.83 -14.10 -6.97
CA ASN A 171 41.34 -15.47 -6.82
C ASN A 171 42.79 -15.45 -6.29
N PRO A 172 43.14 -16.18 -5.21
CA PRO A 172 44.53 -16.36 -4.83
C PRO A 172 45.20 -17.41 -5.74
N LYS A 173 46.35 -17.03 -6.32
CA LYS A 173 47.25 -17.91 -7.07
C LYS A 173 47.81 -19.01 -6.14
N LYS A 174 47.69 -20.28 -6.54
CA LYS A 174 48.42 -21.40 -5.93
C LYS A 174 49.93 -21.28 -6.24
N PRO A 175 50.83 -21.62 -5.30
CA PRO A 175 52.26 -21.70 -5.59
C PRO A 175 52.61 -22.98 -6.35
N ARG A 176 53.59 -22.88 -7.26
CA ARG A 176 54.27 -24.03 -7.86
C ARG A 176 55.18 -24.66 -6.79
N LEU A 177 55.13 -25.98 -6.69
CA LEU A 177 56.17 -26.79 -6.07
C LEU A 177 56.97 -27.42 -7.21
N ASP A 178 58.27 -27.55 -6.97
CA ASP A 178 59.32 -27.96 -7.90
C ASP A 178 59.12 -29.36 -8.52
#